data_AF-A0A482WCM3-F1
#
_entry.id   AF-A0A482WCM3-F1
#
_cell.length_a   1.000
_cell.length_b   1.000
_cell.length_c   1.000
_cell.angle_alpha   90.00
_cell.angle_beta   90.00
_cell.angle_gamma   90.00
#
_symmetry.space_group_name_H-M   'P 1'
#
loop_
_entity.id
_entity.type
_entity.pdbx_description
1 polymer ?
#
loop_
_entity_poly.entity_id
_entity_poly.type
_entity_poly.pdbx_seq_one_letter_code
_entity_poly.pdbx_strand_id
1 'polypeptide(L)'
;MIHVLQVPERIRAMNASVKLLLIVREPVTRAISDYTQLRANAATASPTTATPPPKSFESLSLFPNGSINEAYRPLAISVYHNYLHRWLEVFPREQILVVNGDLLIEDPVPQIQKIERFLGLEPRIGTHNFYFNETKGFYCLRNETSDRCLRETKGRKHPRVDPNVVSKLRKYFGEHNQKFYELIGEDLGWPEE
;
A
#
# COMPACT_ATOMS: atom_id res chain seq x y z
N MET A 1 -7.09 7.12 -1.61
CA MET A 1 -7.51 7.97 -2.74
C MET A 1 -7.83 7.18 -3.99
N ILE A 2 -7.03 6.19 -4.42
CA ILE A 2 -7.33 5.41 -5.65
C ILE A 2 -8.74 4.77 -5.67
N HIS A 3 -9.32 4.49 -4.50
CA HIS A 3 -10.62 3.83 -4.36
C HIS A 3 -11.84 4.76 -4.39
N VAL A 4 -11.68 6.08 -4.40
CA VAL A 4 -12.80 7.03 -4.36
C VAL A 4 -13.34 7.24 -5.77
N LEU A 5 -14.66 7.08 -5.95
CA LEU A 5 -15.34 7.29 -7.22
C LEU A 5 -15.20 8.75 -7.69
N GLN A 6 -15.22 8.98 -9.01
CA GLN A 6 -15.13 10.28 -9.68
C GLN A 6 -13.80 11.04 -9.54
N VAL A 7 -12.85 10.55 -8.73
CA VAL A 7 -11.54 11.19 -8.57
C VAL A 7 -10.74 11.22 -9.87
N PRO A 8 -10.66 10.13 -10.68
CA PRO A 8 -9.94 10.17 -11.95
C PRO A 8 -10.42 11.29 -12.89
N GLU A 9 -11.74 11.43 -13.08
CA GLU A 9 -12.36 12.40 -13.98
C GLU A 9 -12.15 13.83 -13.50
N ARG A 10 -12.25 14.06 -12.18
CA ARG A 10 -11.96 15.37 -11.57
C ARG A 10 -10.50 15.76 -11.75
N ILE A 11 -9.57 14.82 -11.59
CA ILE A 11 -8.14 15.09 -11.80
C ILE A 11 -7.88 15.36 -13.29
N ARG A 12 -8.51 14.61 -14.20
CA ARG A 12 -8.35 14.85 -15.65
C ARG A 12 -8.90 16.21 -16.06
N ALA A 13 -10.03 16.62 -15.49
CA ALA A 13 -10.61 17.94 -15.71
C ALA A 13 -9.69 19.08 -15.22
N MET A 14 -8.92 18.83 -14.15
CA MET A 14 -7.92 19.77 -13.65
C MET A 14 -6.66 19.80 -14.55
N ASN A 15 -6.12 18.64 -14.91
CA ASN A 15 -4.96 18.50 -15.79
C ASN A 15 -4.95 17.11 -16.43
N ALA A 16 -5.29 17.04 -17.72
CA ALA A 16 -5.33 15.79 -18.46
C ALA A 16 -3.94 15.17 -18.70
N SER A 17 -2.87 15.97 -18.69
CA SER A 17 -1.49 15.53 -18.97
C SER A 17 -0.68 15.22 -17.70
N VAL A 18 -1.33 15.18 -16.53
CA VAL A 18 -0.66 14.93 -15.25
C VAL A 18 -0.05 13.53 -15.21
N LYS A 19 1.14 13.40 -14.61
CA LYS A 19 1.76 12.11 -14.30
C LYS A 19 1.35 11.68 -12.90
N LEU A 20 0.96 10.42 -12.75
CA LEU A 20 0.42 9.84 -11.53
C LEU A 20 1.36 8.75 -11.00
N LEU A 21 1.60 8.77 -9.70
CA LEU A 21 2.36 7.73 -8.99
C LEU A 21 1.41 6.90 -8.15
N LEU A 22 1.41 5.58 -8.37
CA LEU A 22 0.66 4.60 -7.59
C LEU A 22 1.65 3.68 -6.86
N ILE A 23 1.76 3.83 -5.54
CA ILE A 23 2.59 2.94 -4.71
C ILE A 23 1.70 1.84 -4.12
N VAL A 24 2.04 0.58 -4.38
CA VAL A 24 1.30 -0.60 -3.88
C VAL A 24 2.24 -1.54 -3.14
N ARG A 25 1.67 -2.36 -2.26
CA ARG A 25 2.38 -3.40 -1.49
C ARG A 25 1.59 -4.70 -1.56
N GLU A 26 2.21 -5.79 -1.12
CA GLU A 26 1.56 -7.09 -0.97
C GLU A 26 0.18 -6.93 -0.28
N PRO A 27 -0.92 -7.35 -0.93
CA PRO A 27 -2.30 -7.07 -0.52
C PRO A 27 -2.64 -7.42 0.93
N VAL A 28 -2.16 -8.56 1.43
CA VAL A 28 -2.41 -9.04 2.79
C VAL A 28 -1.66 -8.19 3.79
N THR A 29 -0.38 -7.92 3.54
CA THR A 29 0.46 -7.03 4.34
C THR A 29 -0.12 -5.62 4.39
N ARG A 30 -0.61 -5.10 3.26
CA ARG A 30 -1.31 -3.80 3.18
C ARG A 30 -2.58 -3.79 4.02
N ALA A 31 -3.39 -4.86 3.97
CA ALA A 31 -4.60 -4.99 4.76
C ALA A 31 -4.32 -5.05 6.27
N ILE A 32 -3.30 -5.80 6.69
CA ILE A 32 -2.85 -5.86 8.10
C ILE A 32 -2.33 -4.48 8.56
N SER A 33 -1.61 -3.76 7.69
CA SER A 33 -1.12 -2.42 7.98
C SER A 33 -2.26 -1.42 8.20
N ASP A 34 -3.29 -1.45 7.35
CA ASP A 34 -4.47 -0.60 7.47
C ASP A 34 -5.27 -0.93 8.75
N TYR A 35 -5.46 -2.22 9.06
CA TYR A 35 -6.03 -2.65 10.34
C TYR A 35 -5.24 -2.12 11.55
N THR A 36 -3.91 -2.19 11.50
CA THR A 36 -3.02 -1.68 12.57
C THR A 36 -3.19 -0.18 12.77
N GLN A 37 -3.31 0.58 11.67
CA GLN A 37 -3.56 2.03 11.72
C GLN A 37 -4.95 2.34 12.28
N LEU A 38 -5.99 1.63 11.84
CA LEU A 38 -7.36 1.81 12.33
C LEU A 38 -7.45 1.56 13.84
N ARG A 39 -6.79 0.52 14.33
CA ARG A 39 -6.70 0.24 15.78
C ARG A 39 -5.98 1.31 16.56
N ALA A 40 -4.86 1.81 16.04
CA ALA A 40 -4.12 2.89 16.69
C ALA A 40 -4.97 4.16 16.80
N ASN A 41 -5.69 4.52 15.73
CA ASN A 41 -6.58 5.68 15.73
C ASN A 41 -7.74 5.52 16.73
N ALA A 42 -8.34 4.34 16.79
CA ALA A 42 -9.42 4.05 17.73
C ALA A 42 -8.96 4.12 19.19
N ALA A 43 -7.73 3.68 19.48
CA ALA A 43 -7.15 3.77 20.83
C ALA A 43 -6.88 5.21 21.29
N THR A 44 -6.67 6.14 20.35
CA THR A 44 -6.47 7.58 20.64
C THR A 44 -7.77 8.39 20.67
N ALA A 45 -8.89 7.83 20.21
CA ALA A 45 -10.19 8.48 20.29
C ALA A 45 -10.68 8.50 21.74
N SER A 46 -11.29 9.61 22.19
CA SER A 46 -11.82 9.71 23.56
C SER A 46 -12.75 8.53 23.86
N PRO A 47 -12.62 7.88 25.03
CA PRO A 47 -13.49 6.77 25.40
C PRO A 47 -14.92 7.29 25.54
N THR A 48 -15.75 7.02 24.53
CA THR A 48 -17.19 7.06 24.71
C THR A 48 -17.59 5.80 25.46
N THR A 49 -18.60 5.92 26.31
CA THR A 49 -19.08 4.85 27.18
C THR A 49 -19.37 3.58 26.36
N ALA A 50 -18.72 2.48 26.78
CA ALA A 50 -18.82 1.13 26.23
C ALA A 50 -18.25 0.92 24.80
N THR A 51 -16.95 1.18 24.59
CA THR A 51 -16.26 0.63 23.41
C THR A 51 -16.15 -0.90 23.53
N PRO A 52 -16.74 -1.69 22.61
CA PRO A 52 -16.57 -3.14 22.62
C PRO A 52 -15.09 -3.54 22.50
N PRO A 53 -14.69 -4.72 22.98
CA PRO A 53 -13.31 -5.16 22.92
C PRO A 53 -12.80 -5.16 21.47
N PRO A 54 -11.52 -4.80 21.24
CA PRO A 54 -10.97 -4.72 19.90
C PRO A 54 -11.00 -6.10 19.24
N LYS A 55 -11.75 -6.21 18.13
CA LYS A 55 -11.81 -7.41 17.31
C LYS A 55 -10.44 -7.70 16.68
N SER A 56 -10.08 -8.98 16.58
CA SER A 56 -8.85 -9.41 15.92
C SER A 56 -8.93 -9.22 14.40
N PHE A 57 -7.79 -9.25 13.71
CA PHE A 57 -7.78 -9.13 12.25
C PHE A 57 -8.56 -10.28 11.61
N GLU A 58 -8.37 -11.50 12.12
CA GLU A 58 -9.02 -12.73 11.68
C GLU A 58 -10.54 -12.65 11.79
N SER A 59 -11.04 -12.15 12.94
CA SER A 59 -12.49 -12.02 13.16
C SER A 59 -13.16 -10.94 12.30
N LEU A 60 -12.37 -10.04 11.71
CA LEU A 60 -12.84 -9.01 10.79
C LEU A 60 -12.69 -9.44 9.33
N SER A 61 -11.63 -10.18 9.02
CA SER A 61 -11.30 -10.65 7.67
C SER A 61 -12.06 -11.90 7.26
N LEU A 62 -12.55 -12.69 8.21
CA LEU A 62 -13.30 -13.92 7.97
C LEU A 62 -14.66 -13.89 8.65
N PHE A 63 -15.67 -14.47 7.98
CA PHE A 63 -16.96 -14.79 8.59
C PHE A 63 -16.84 -16.03 9.50
N PRO A 64 -17.83 -16.28 10.40
CA PRO A 64 -17.81 -17.46 11.28
C PRO A 64 -17.75 -18.81 10.54
N ASN A 65 -18.25 -18.88 9.31
CA ASN A 65 -18.16 -20.05 8.44
C ASN A 65 -16.78 -20.22 7.78
N GLY A 66 -15.82 -19.34 8.11
CA GLY A 66 -14.47 -19.31 7.56
C GLY A 66 -14.34 -18.65 6.19
N SER A 67 -15.42 -18.23 5.53
CA SER A 67 -15.34 -17.51 4.25
C SER A 67 -14.77 -16.10 4.41
N ILE A 68 -14.17 -15.56 3.35
CA ILE A 68 -13.52 -14.25 3.39
C ILE A 68 -14.58 -13.14 3.40
N ASN A 69 -14.40 -12.17 4.29
CA ASN A 69 -15.22 -10.98 4.35
C ASN A 69 -14.70 -9.93 3.35
N GLU A 70 -15.09 -10.07 2.09
CA GLU A 70 -14.68 -9.17 1.00
C GLU A 70 -15.10 -7.71 1.22
N ALA A 71 -16.19 -7.49 1.99
CA ALA A 71 -16.66 -6.17 2.36
C ALA A 71 -15.80 -5.50 3.45
N TYR A 72 -14.88 -6.24 4.10
CA TYR A 72 -13.98 -5.66 5.08
C TYR A 72 -13.02 -4.68 4.37
N ARG A 73 -13.20 -3.39 4.65
CA ARG A 73 -12.55 -2.29 3.91
C ARG A 73 -11.04 -2.53 3.67
N PRO A 74 -10.21 -2.95 4.64
CA PRO A 74 -8.80 -3.22 4.39
C PRO A 74 -8.52 -4.27 3.31
N LEU A 75 -9.38 -5.29 3.15
CA LEU A 75 -9.31 -6.28 2.08
C LEU A 75 -9.87 -5.73 0.77
N ALA A 76 -11.05 -5.10 0.82
CA ALA A 76 -11.71 -4.53 -0.36
C ALA A 76 -10.76 -3.58 -1.12
N ILE A 77 -10.09 -2.67 -0.40
CA ILE A 77 -9.19 -1.70 -1.02
C ILE A 77 -7.82 -2.26 -1.39
N SER A 78 -7.51 -3.50 -1.00
CA SER A 78 -6.33 -4.25 -1.45
C SER A 78 -6.55 -4.98 -2.78
N VAL A 79 -7.78 -5.01 -3.31
CA VAL A 79 -8.07 -5.56 -4.65
C VAL A 79 -7.74 -4.50 -5.71
N TYR A 80 -6.45 -4.35 -6.04
CA TYR A 80 -5.96 -3.19 -6.78
C TYR A 80 -6.49 -3.05 -8.21
N HIS A 81 -6.65 -4.16 -8.94
CA HIS A 81 -7.10 -4.16 -10.34
C HIS A 81 -8.44 -3.46 -10.53
N ASN A 82 -9.40 -3.67 -9.60
CA ASN A 82 -10.71 -3.00 -9.59
C ASN A 82 -10.60 -1.47 -9.62
N TYR A 83 -9.57 -0.94 -8.97
CA TYR A 83 -9.35 0.50 -8.91
C TYR A 83 -8.54 0.97 -10.10
N LEU A 84 -7.46 0.28 -10.44
CA LEU A 84 -6.59 0.67 -11.55
C LEU A 84 -7.35 0.70 -12.89
N HIS A 85 -8.25 -0.25 -13.14
CA HIS A 85 -9.08 -0.29 -14.35
C HIS A 85 -9.79 1.04 -14.60
N ARG A 86 -10.45 1.60 -13.58
CA ARG A 86 -11.14 2.90 -13.68
C ARG A 86 -10.20 4.07 -13.95
N TRP A 87 -8.99 4.03 -13.40
CA TRP A 87 -8.00 5.07 -13.69
C TRP A 87 -7.49 4.97 -15.13
N LEU A 88 -7.36 3.76 -15.67
CA LEU A 88 -6.95 3.50 -17.06
C LEU A 88 -8.03 3.86 -18.09
N GLU A 89 -9.31 3.84 -17.71
CA GLU A 89 -10.40 4.39 -18.54
C GLU A 89 -10.26 5.91 -18.76
N VAL A 90 -9.59 6.59 -17.83
CA VAL A 90 -9.50 8.06 -17.80
C VAL A 90 -8.12 8.55 -18.23
N PHE A 91 -7.05 7.87 -17.84
CA PHE A 91 -5.66 8.22 -18.16
C PHE A 91 -4.97 7.09 -18.93
N PRO A 92 -4.19 7.42 -19.98
CA PRO A 92 -3.28 6.47 -20.62
C PRO A 92 -2.37 5.76 -19.62
N ARG A 93 -2.03 4.50 -19.92
CA ARG A 93 -1.19 3.65 -19.07
C ARG A 93 0.18 4.30 -18.78
N GLU A 94 0.72 5.03 -19.74
CA GLU A 94 2.02 5.71 -19.69
C GLU A 94 2.02 6.92 -18.74
N GLN A 95 0.85 7.42 -18.34
CA GLN A 95 0.72 8.49 -17.34
C GLN A 95 0.66 7.97 -15.90
N ILE A 96 0.66 6.66 -15.68
CA ILE A 96 0.58 6.05 -14.35
C ILE A 96 1.81 5.19 -14.11
N LEU A 97 2.68 5.58 -13.19
CA LEU A 97 3.76 4.72 -12.72
C LEU A 97 3.30 3.92 -11.51
N VAL A 98 3.38 2.59 -11.60
CA VAL A 98 3.26 1.71 -10.43
C VAL A 98 4.64 1.51 -9.80
N VAL A 99 4.73 1.82 -8.51
CA VAL A 99 5.93 1.71 -7.69
C VAL A 99 5.74 0.55 -6.73
N ASN A 100 6.69 -0.38 -6.70
CA ASN A 100 6.66 -1.51 -5.78
C ASN A 100 7.07 -1.02 -4.39
N GLY A 101 6.10 -0.91 -3.49
CA GLY A 101 6.28 -0.42 -2.13
C GLY A 101 6.98 -1.42 -1.21
N ASP A 102 7.02 -2.71 -1.54
CA ASP A 102 7.80 -3.69 -0.79
C ASP A 102 9.28 -3.53 -1.11
N LEU A 103 9.63 -3.41 -2.40
CA LEU A 103 11.00 -3.06 -2.81
C LEU A 103 11.41 -1.67 -2.31
N LEU A 104 10.50 -0.69 -2.26
CA LEU A 104 10.83 0.64 -1.72
C LEU A 104 11.21 0.60 -0.23
N ILE A 105 10.71 -0.39 0.51
CA ILE A 105 11.07 -0.61 1.92
C ILE A 105 12.43 -1.31 2.04
N GLU A 106 12.69 -2.29 1.18
CA GLU A 106 13.91 -3.12 1.21
C GLU A 106 15.13 -2.41 0.59
N ASP A 107 14.96 -1.77 -0.57
CA ASP A 107 15.96 -0.99 -1.26
C ASP A 107 15.29 0.22 -1.95
N PRO A 108 15.33 1.41 -1.33
CA PRO A 108 14.59 2.56 -1.84
C PRO A 108 15.16 3.14 -3.13
N VAL A 109 16.47 3.04 -3.37
CA VAL A 109 17.15 3.80 -4.43
C VAL A 109 16.66 3.42 -5.82
N PRO A 110 16.57 2.13 -6.21
CA PRO A 110 16.08 1.75 -7.54
C PRO A 110 14.65 2.22 -7.81
N GLN A 111 13.77 2.18 -6.81
CA GLN A 111 12.39 2.64 -6.94
C GLN A 111 12.33 4.17 -7.10
N ILE A 112 13.15 4.93 -6.37
CA ILE A 112 13.24 6.39 -6.54
C ILE A 112 13.80 6.76 -7.91
N GLN A 113 14.82 6.06 -8.41
CA GLN A 113 15.34 6.30 -9.75
C GLN A 113 14.31 5.98 -10.84
N LYS A 114 13.45 4.96 -10.64
CA LYS A 114 12.30 4.67 -11.52
C LYS A 114 11.34 5.88 -11.56
N ILE A 115 11.10 6.51 -10.40
CA ILE A 115 10.27 7.73 -10.29
C ILE A 115 10.94 8.93 -10.96
N GLU A 116 12.23 9.20 -10.74
CA GLU A 116 12.95 10.31 -11.38
C GLU A 116 12.86 10.22 -12.91
N ARG A 117 13.15 9.04 -13.48
CA ARG A 117 13.03 8.79 -14.93
C ARG A 117 11.61 9.00 -15.44
N PHE A 118 10.61 8.46 -14.73
CA PHE A 118 9.21 8.62 -15.12
C PHE A 118 8.77 10.08 -15.13
N LEU A 119 9.20 10.86 -14.14
CA LEU A 119 8.89 12.29 -14.06
C LEU A 119 9.69 13.14 -15.06
N GLY A 120 10.79 12.61 -15.60
CA GLY A 120 11.71 13.34 -16.49
C GLY A 120 12.66 14.24 -15.71
N LEU A 121 13.01 13.85 -14.48
CA LEU A 121 13.93 14.56 -13.61
C LEU A 121 15.36 14.06 -13.81
N GLU A 122 16.34 14.92 -13.57
CA GLU A 122 17.73 14.49 -13.50
C GLU A 122 17.93 13.51 -12.32
N PRO A 123 18.73 12.43 -12.51
CA PRO A 123 18.99 11.47 -11.45
C PRO A 123 19.91 12.08 -10.40
N ARG A 124 19.34 12.55 -9.30
CA ARG A 124 20.06 13.23 -8.21
C ARG A 124 20.05 12.40 -6.93
N ILE A 125 19.01 11.59 -6.73
CA ILE A 125 18.84 10.81 -5.51
C ILE A 125 19.56 9.46 -5.64
N GLY A 126 20.45 9.17 -4.68
CA GLY A 126 21.24 7.94 -4.64
C GLY A 126 21.34 7.35 -3.23
N THR A 127 22.18 6.32 -3.09
CA THR A 127 22.40 5.59 -1.83
C THR A 127 22.83 6.49 -0.68
N HIS A 128 23.60 7.54 -0.96
CA HIS A 128 24.05 8.51 0.04
C HIS A 128 22.90 9.30 0.70
N ASN A 129 21.71 9.33 0.10
CA ASN A 129 20.52 9.97 0.67
C ASN A 129 19.73 9.07 1.62
N PHE A 130 20.14 7.80 1.79
CA PHE A 130 19.46 6.84 2.62
C PHE A 130 20.42 6.17 3.59
N TYR A 131 19.94 5.92 4.81
CA TYR A 131 20.64 5.06 5.77
C TYR A 131 19.62 4.19 6.48
N PHE A 132 19.97 2.92 6.74
CA PHE A 132 19.10 2.03 7.48
C PHE A 132 19.20 2.33 8.98
N ASN A 133 18.06 2.51 9.64
CA ASN A 133 18.01 2.71 11.08
C ASN A 133 17.51 1.43 11.75
N GLU A 134 18.38 0.69 12.44
CA GLU A 134 18.06 -0.60 13.07
C GLU A 134 16.96 -0.48 14.12
N THR A 135 17.00 0.57 14.96
CA THR A 135 15.97 0.82 15.98
C THR A 135 14.60 1.07 15.34
N LYS A 136 14.58 1.77 14.21
CA LYS A 136 13.34 2.04 13.47
C LYS A 136 12.90 0.81 12.66
N GLY A 137 13.84 0.02 12.17
CA GLY A 137 13.64 -1.11 11.25
C GLY A 137 13.35 -0.68 9.80
N PHE A 138 13.68 0.56 9.42
CA PHE A 138 13.41 1.12 8.10
C PHE A 138 14.54 2.06 7.66
N TYR A 139 14.64 2.29 6.34
CA TYR A 139 15.45 3.36 5.79
C TYR A 139 14.93 4.74 6.23
N CYS A 140 15.87 5.59 6.62
CA CYS A 140 15.66 7.00 6.92
C CYS A 140 16.40 7.87 5.89
N LEU A 141 16.02 9.13 5.81
CA LEU A 141 16.55 10.08 4.84
C LEU A 141 17.75 10.83 5.42
N ARG A 142 18.81 10.96 4.62
CA ARG A 142 19.97 11.80 4.86
C ARG A 142 20.01 12.91 3.83
N ASN A 143 20.08 14.14 4.30
CA ASN A 143 20.41 15.30 3.46
C ASN A 143 21.62 16.03 4.04
N GLU A 144 22.13 17.03 3.32
CA GLU A 144 23.34 17.78 3.73
C GLU A 144 23.21 18.46 5.09
N THR A 145 21.99 18.68 5.58
CA THR A 145 21.72 19.49 6.79
C THR A 145 21.13 18.70 7.96
N SER A 146 20.59 17.49 7.73
CA SER A 146 19.91 16.69 8.74
C SER A 146 19.65 15.24 8.32
N ASP A 147 19.74 14.34 9.29
CA ASP A 147 19.21 12.99 9.21
C ASP A 147 17.78 12.96 9.78
N ARG A 148 16.82 12.40 9.03
CA ARG A 148 15.42 12.35 9.43
C ARG A 148 14.76 11.02 9.06
N CYS A 149 14.14 10.39 10.06
CA CYS A 149 13.27 9.24 9.85
C CYS A 149 11.81 9.68 9.61
N LEU A 150 11.01 8.80 9.02
CA LEU A 150 9.57 8.99 8.95
C LEU A 150 8.96 9.04 10.35
N ARG A 151 7.86 9.79 10.49
CA ARG A 151 7.12 9.98 11.76
C ARG A 151 6.82 8.64 12.45
N GLU A 152 6.64 8.64 13.77
CA GLU A 152 6.33 7.44 14.57
C GLU A 152 5.10 6.66 14.06
N THR A 153 4.14 7.37 13.46
CA THR A 153 2.98 6.76 12.81
C THR A 153 3.30 5.88 11.58
N LYS A 154 4.55 5.89 11.10
CA LYS A 154 5.03 5.08 9.96
C LYS A 154 5.90 3.94 10.47
N GLY A 155 5.68 2.74 9.91
CA GLY A 155 6.42 1.53 10.28
C GLY A 155 6.00 0.93 11.62
N ARG A 156 4.70 0.97 11.96
CA ARG A 156 4.22 0.33 13.20
C ARG A 156 4.36 -1.18 13.12
N LYS A 157 4.73 -1.81 14.24
CA LYS A 157 4.78 -3.27 14.36
C LYS A 157 3.38 -3.84 14.09
N HIS A 158 3.30 -4.74 13.11
CA HIS A 158 2.06 -5.43 12.79
C HIS A 158 1.73 -6.46 13.89
N PRO A 159 0.44 -6.70 14.16
CA PRO A 159 0.00 -7.78 15.02
C PRO A 159 0.37 -9.13 14.41
N ARG A 160 0.58 -10.13 15.26
CA ARG A 160 0.69 -11.52 14.79
C ARG A 160 -0.69 -11.95 14.30
N VAL A 161 -0.76 -12.38 13.05
CA VAL A 161 -1.96 -12.97 12.43
C VAL A 161 -1.72 -14.46 12.27
N ASP A 162 -2.78 -15.27 12.45
CA ASP A 162 -2.71 -16.72 12.20
C ASP A 162 -2.18 -17.00 10.77
N PRO A 163 -1.09 -17.79 10.62
CA PRO A 163 -0.54 -18.15 9.32
C PRO A 163 -1.56 -18.76 8.35
N ASN A 164 -2.54 -19.52 8.85
CA ASN A 164 -3.59 -20.10 8.02
C ASN A 164 -4.50 -19.02 7.43
N VAL A 165 -4.77 -17.95 8.18
CA VAL A 165 -5.54 -16.81 7.70
C VAL A 165 -4.74 -16.02 6.67
N VAL A 166 -3.43 -15.83 6.89
CA VAL A 166 -2.53 -15.20 5.91
C VAL A 166 -2.53 -15.99 4.60
N SER A 167 -2.30 -17.30 4.67
CA SER A 167 -2.27 -18.16 3.49
C SER A 167 -3.61 -18.16 2.74
N LYS A 168 -4.73 -18.26 3.47
CA LYS A 168 -6.07 -18.17 2.89
C LYS A 168 -6.30 -16.85 2.15
N LEU A 169 -5.86 -15.73 2.72
CA LEU A 169 -5.98 -14.43 2.08
C LEU A 169 -5.06 -14.29 0.87
N ARG A 170 -3.82 -14.82 0.91
CA ARG A 170 -2.92 -14.84 -0.25
C ARG A 170 -3.51 -15.61 -1.42
N LYS A 171 -4.07 -16.79 -1.16
CA LYS A 171 -4.79 -17.59 -2.18
C LYS A 171 -5.96 -16.82 -2.79
N TYR A 172 -6.73 -16.11 -1.97
CA TYR A 172 -7.80 -15.24 -2.45
C TYR A 172 -7.30 -14.09 -3.31
N PHE A 173 -6.20 -13.43 -2.92
CA PHE A 173 -5.62 -12.35 -3.70
C PHE A 173 -4.89 -12.83 -4.95
N GLY A 174 -4.52 -14.11 -5.07
CA GLY A 174 -3.80 -14.66 -6.23
C GLY A 174 -4.42 -14.26 -7.57
N GLU A 175 -5.71 -14.54 -7.77
CA GLU A 175 -6.40 -14.16 -9.02
C GLU A 175 -6.47 -12.63 -9.21
N HIS A 176 -6.67 -11.88 -8.13
CA HIS A 176 -6.68 -10.41 -8.17
C HIS A 176 -5.32 -9.81 -8.49
N ASN A 177 -4.24 -10.45 -8.04
CA ASN A 177 -2.87 -10.05 -8.31
C ASN A 177 -2.53 -10.29 -9.77
N GLN A 178 -2.88 -11.44 -10.33
CA GLN A 178 -2.66 -11.73 -11.75
C GLN A 178 -3.37 -10.71 -12.65
N LYS A 179 -4.65 -10.40 -12.38
CA LYS A 179 -5.37 -9.33 -13.09
C LYS A 179 -4.70 -7.96 -12.96
N PHE A 180 -4.12 -7.67 -11.79
CA PHE A 180 -3.39 -6.41 -11.59
C PHE A 180 -2.08 -6.39 -12.39
N TYR A 181 -1.33 -7.49 -12.40
CA TYR A 181 -0.07 -7.64 -13.14
C TYR A 181 -0.28 -7.50 -14.65
N GLU A 182 -1.35 -8.09 -15.17
CA GLU A 182 -1.76 -7.91 -16.58
C GLU A 182 -2.01 -6.44 -16.93
N LEU A 183 -2.74 -5.71 -16.07
CA LEU A 183 -3.02 -4.28 -16.28
C LEU A 183 -1.73 -3.41 -16.23
N ILE A 184 -0.76 -3.79 -15.40
CA ILE A 184 0.48 -3.02 -15.26
C ILE A 184 1.60 -3.51 -16.18
N GLY A 185 1.49 -4.69 -16.78
CA GLY A 185 2.53 -5.32 -17.60
C GLY A 185 3.79 -5.72 -16.81
N GLU A 186 3.67 -5.93 -15.49
CA GLU A 186 4.77 -6.21 -14.56
C GLU A 186 4.28 -7.13 -13.45
N ASP A 187 4.98 -8.24 -13.20
CA ASP A 187 4.75 -9.10 -12.04
C ASP A 187 5.52 -8.52 -10.84
N LEU A 188 4.83 -8.32 -9.71
CA LEU A 188 5.42 -7.77 -8.50
C LEU A 188 5.95 -8.83 -7.54
N GLY A 189 5.84 -10.11 -7.87
CA GLY A 189 6.40 -11.24 -7.12
C GLY A 189 5.74 -11.45 -5.76
N TRP A 190 4.46 -11.10 -5.61
CA TRP A 190 3.78 -11.30 -4.33
C TRP A 190 3.47 -12.78 -4.08
N PRO A 191 3.61 -13.26 -2.83
CA PRO A 191 3.40 -14.66 -2.49
C PRO A 191 1.92 -15.07 -2.66
N GLU A 192 1.71 -16.27 -3.21
CA GLU A 192 0.38 -16.87 -3.38
C GLU A 192 -0.02 -17.81 -2.23
N GLU A 193 0.94 -18.17 -1.34
CA GLU A 193 0.72 -19.03 -0.16
C GLU A 193 1.30 -18.46 1.14
#